data_AF-A0A7X7B4H0-F1
#
_entry.id   AF-A0A7X7B4H0-F1
#
_cell.length_a   1.000
_cell.length_b   1.000
_cell.length_c   1.000
_cell.angle_alpha   90.00
_cell.angle_beta   90.00
_cell.angle_gamma   90.00
#
_symmetry.space_group_name_H-M   'P 1'
#
loop_
_entity.id
_entity.type
_entity.pdbx_description
1 polymer ?
#
loop_
_entity_poly.entity_id
_entity_poly.type
_entity_poly.pdbx_seq_one_letter_code
_entity_poly.pdbx_strand_id
1 'polypeptide(L)'
;MFSKSPLKYYPNSRLRFLRYEGTEAKTGERINLTKDINIDGPIPRIIEESKNIISAHLRDFQTLAKDGKFKIVPEYPEFAWFEGIVNALTHRDYSQRGEHIKVIMYDDRLEILSPGKLPNIVDINNMRYTRYSRNPIIARILSEFGWVKELNEGVKRIYDEMENYFLKPPEYSEPNKHSVLLKLENNYIMRQIRGNEHMKKVLTEELWESLSVEEKDIIHYLYKEEKITTGKALELLGRSAGYSRKLLNRLKELEILVWRGSSPQDPTQYYELNIDNNK
;
A
#
# COMPACT_ATOMS: atom_id res chain seq x y z
N MET A 1 26.04 -13.14 5.40
CA MET A 1 24.75 -13.08 4.66
C MET A 1 24.18 -14.46 4.38
N PHE A 2 25.04 -15.46 4.13
CA PHE A 2 24.67 -16.90 4.09
C PHE A 2 25.30 -17.72 5.22
N SER A 3 25.91 -17.06 6.21
CA SER A 3 26.47 -17.69 7.41
C SER A 3 25.37 -17.94 8.46
N LYS A 4 25.59 -18.87 9.40
CA LYS A 4 24.64 -19.17 10.49
C LYS A 4 24.27 -17.95 11.36
N SER A 5 25.11 -16.92 11.40
CA SER A 5 24.85 -15.68 12.15
C SER A 5 25.39 -14.43 11.42
N PRO A 6 24.67 -13.91 10.40
CA PRO A 6 25.13 -12.76 9.61
C PRO A 6 25.25 -11.48 10.41
N LEU A 7 24.43 -11.31 11.46
CA LEU A 7 24.42 -10.14 12.34
C LEU A 7 25.76 -9.87 13.04
N LYS A 8 26.62 -10.89 13.20
CA LYS A 8 27.98 -10.72 13.76
C LYS A 8 28.86 -9.83 12.88
N TYR A 9 28.62 -9.81 11.57
CA TYR A 9 29.46 -9.10 10.59
C TYR A 9 28.73 -7.90 9.98
N TYR A 10 27.40 -8.00 9.85
CA TYR A 10 26.55 -6.94 9.33
C TYR A 10 25.40 -6.69 10.32
N PRO A 11 25.62 -5.83 11.32
CA PRO A 11 24.56 -5.35 12.20
C PRO A 11 23.42 -4.77 11.35
N ASN A 12 22.17 -5.06 11.70
CA ASN A 12 20.98 -4.62 10.98
C ASN A 12 20.81 -5.15 9.54
N SER A 13 21.51 -6.23 9.16
CA SER A 13 21.20 -7.03 7.97
C SER A 13 19.95 -7.90 8.22
N ARG A 14 18.81 -7.22 8.40
CA ARG A 14 17.54 -7.81 8.79
C ARG A 14 16.37 -7.15 8.06
N LEU A 15 15.22 -7.80 8.14
CA LEU A 15 13.94 -7.24 7.72
C LEU A 15 13.07 -7.04 8.95
N ARG A 16 12.43 -5.88 9.08
CA ARG A 16 11.46 -5.61 10.14
C ARG A 16 10.08 -5.44 9.51
N PHE A 17 9.13 -6.24 9.95
CA PHE A 17 7.74 -6.13 9.55
C PHE A 17 6.97 -5.31 10.58
N LEU A 18 6.25 -4.30 10.12
CA LEU A 18 5.42 -3.40 10.93
C LEU A 18 4.00 -3.40 10.38
N ARG A 19 3.00 -3.53 11.25
CA ARG A 19 1.58 -3.36 10.89
C ARG A 19 0.98 -2.22 11.70
N TYR A 20 0.45 -1.22 11.01
CA TYR A 20 -0.31 -0.12 11.61
C TYR A 20 -1.78 -0.25 11.25
N GLU A 21 -2.69 -0.12 12.21
CA GLU A 21 -4.13 0.01 11.96
C GLU A 21 -4.47 1.40 11.44
N GLY A 22 -5.23 1.49 10.34
CA GLY A 22 -5.45 2.73 9.61
C GLY A 22 -4.39 3.01 8.55
N THR A 23 -4.39 4.23 8.03
CA THR A 23 -3.59 4.64 6.87
C THR A 23 -2.40 5.54 7.21
N GLU A 24 -2.22 5.83 8.50
CA GLU A 24 -1.17 6.73 9.00
C GLU A 24 -0.55 6.15 10.27
N ALA A 25 0.76 6.31 10.45
CA ALA A 25 1.43 5.94 11.69
C ALA A 25 1.15 7.01 12.76
N LYS A 26 0.43 6.65 13.81
CA LYS A 26 0.17 7.51 14.98
C LYS A 26 1.24 7.31 16.04
N THR A 27 1.45 8.33 16.87
CA THR A 27 2.51 8.36 17.89
C THR A 27 1.96 8.67 19.29
N GLY A 28 2.78 8.43 20.32
CA GLY A 28 2.43 8.66 21.72
C GLY A 28 1.30 7.74 22.19
N GLU A 29 0.36 8.28 22.96
CA GLU A 29 -0.80 7.52 23.47
C GLU A 29 -1.73 7.01 22.37
N ARG A 30 -1.63 7.55 21.16
CA ARG A 30 -2.47 7.16 20.00
C ARG A 30 -1.81 6.12 19.10
N ILE A 31 -0.69 5.51 19.53
CA ILE A 31 0.03 4.52 18.73
C ILE A 31 -0.90 3.41 18.25
N ASN A 32 -0.88 3.16 16.95
CA ASN A 32 -1.72 2.19 16.25
C ASN A 32 -0.89 1.05 15.65
N LEU A 33 0.30 0.80 16.19
CA LEU A 33 1.18 -0.30 15.80
C LEU A 33 0.67 -1.60 16.43
N THR A 34 0.24 -2.54 15.62
CA THR A 34 -0.30 -3.83 16.09
C THR A 34 0.66 -5.00 15.94
N LYS A 35 1.64 -4.89 15.03
CA LYS A 35 2.72 -5.88 14.88
C LYS A 35 4.06 -5.21 14.69
N ASP A 36 5.06 -5.76 15.36
CA ASP A 36 6.46 -5.39 15.23
C ASP A 36 7.31 -6.66 15.32
N ILE A 37 7.78 -7.12 14.16
CA ILE A 37 8.48 -8.41 14.04
C ILE A 37 9.82 -8.18 13.36
N ASN A 38 10.91 -8.56 14.04
CA ASN A 38 12.23 -8.60 13.46
C ASN A 38 12.50 -9.99 12.87
N ILE A 39 12.90 -10.03 11.61
CA ILE A 39 13.25 -11.22 10.85
C ILE A 39 14.75 -11.16 10.58
N ASP A 40 15.48 -12.04 11.26
CA ASP A 40 16.93 -12.05 11.33
C ASP A 40 17.50 -13.41 10.89
N GLY A 41 18.66 -13.40 10.24
CA GLY A 41 19.36 -14.62 9.85
C GLY A 41 19.96 -14.54 8.45
N PRO A 42 20.29 -15.70 7.84
CA PRO A 42 20.66 -15.77 6.44
C PRO A 42 19.57 -15.21 5.52
N ILE A 43 19.94 -14.61 4.39
CA ILE A 43 18.96 -14.10 3.41
C ILE A 43 17.90 -15.14 3.03
N PRO A 44 18.24 -16.41 2.73
CA PRO A 44 17.25 -17.46 2.46
C PRO A 44 16.17 -17.59 3.53
N ARG A 45 16.59 -17.58 4.80
CA ARG A 45 15.69 -17.64 5.95
C ARG A 45 14.81 -16.40 6.04
N ILE A 46 15.40 -15.22 5.82
CA ILE A 46 14.64 -13.96 5.84
C ILE A 46 13.55 -13.99 4.75
N ILE A 47 13.85 -14.49 3.55
CA ILE A 47 12.88 -14.60 2.45
C ILE A 47 11.70 -15.51 2.85
N GLU A 48 11.99 -16.72 3.35
CA GLU A 48 10.96 -17.69 3.74
C GLU A 48 10.11 -17.18 4.92
N GLU A 49 10.74 -16.65 5.97
CA GLU A 49 10.01 -16.12 7.12
C GLU A 49 9.19 -14.88 6.76
N SER A 50 9.72 -13.99 5.90
CA SER A 50 8.98 -12.81 5.43
C SER A 50 7.74 -13.23 4.64
N LYS A 51 7.86 -14.25 3.77
CA LYS A 51 6.72 -14.80 3.04
C LYS A 51 5.63 -15.28 3.99
N ASN A 52 5.98 -16.07 4.99
CA ASN A 52 5.03 -16.63 5.95
C ASN A 52 4.36 -15.54 6.81
N ILE A 53 5.13 -14.59 7.33
CA ILE A 53 4.63 -13.52 8.20
C ILE A 53 3.71 -12.56 7.43
N ILE A 54 4.12 -12.14 6.23
CA ILE A 54 3.37 -11.16 5.46
C ILE A 54 2.09 -11.79 4.91
N SER A 55 2.16 -12.98 4.32
CA SER A 55 0.96 -13.68 3.82
C SER A 55 -0.09 -13.92 4.91
N ALA A 56 0.33 -14.23 6.15
CA ALA A 56 -0.58 -14.39 7.29
C ALA A 56 -1.26 -13.07 7.76
N HIS A 57 -0.76 -11.92 7.29
CA HIS A 57 -1.33 -10.60 7.61
C HIS A 57 -2.03 -9.94 6.42
N LEU A 58 -1.91 -10.52 5.23
CA LEU A 58 -2.70 -10.15 4.08
C LEU A 58 -4.13 -10.66 4.23
N ARG A 59 -5.08 -9.87 3.72
CA ARG A 59 -6.48 -10.25 3.70
C ARG A 59 -6.76 -11.11 2.47
N ASP A 60 -7.61 -12.10 2.67
CA ASP A 60 -8.18 -12.91 1.60
C ASP A 60 -9.63 -12.51 1.36
N PHE A 61 -9.99 -12.27 0.10
CA PHE A 61 -11.33 -11.85 -0.28
C PHE A 61 -12.01 -12.92 -1.11
N GLN A 62 -13.28 -13.22 -0.82
CA GLN A 62 -14.07 -14.09 -1.69
C GLN A 62 -14.77 -13.28 -2.78
N THR A 63 -14.58 -13.66 -4.04
CA THR A 63 -15.27 -13.08 -5.18
C THR A 63 -15.99 -14.17 -5.96
N LEU A 64 -17.19 -13.87 -6.49
CA LEU A 64 -17.89 -14.77 -7.39
C LEU A 64 -17.30 -14.62 -8.80
N ALA A 65 -16.66 -15.67 -9.31
CA ALA A 65 -16.13 -15.68 -10.66
C ALA A 65 -17.24 -15.87 -11.70
N LYS A 66 -16.95 -15.57 -12.97
CA LYS A 66 -17.91 -15.64 -14.09
C LYS A 66 -18.50 -17.05 -14.33
N ASP A 67 -17.85 -18.08 -13.81
CA ASP A 67 -18.29 -19.47 -13.81
C ASP A 67 -19.24 -19.81 -12.64
N GLY A 68 -19.65 -18.81 -11.85
CA GLY A 68 -20.55 -18.97 -10.72
C GLY A 68 -19.88 -19.57 -9.47
N LYS A 69 -18.55 -19.69 -9.44
CA LYS A 69 -17.81 -20.24 -8.29
C LYS A 69 -17.14 -19.14 -7.49
N PHE A 70 -17.17 -19.26 -6.16
CA PHE A 70 -16.40 -18.38 -5.29
C PHE A 70 -14.91 -18.69 -5.43
N LYS A 71 -14.10 -17.64 -5.60
CA LYS A 71 -12.64 -17.69 -5.63
C LYS A 71 -12.09 -16.77 -4.55
N ILE A 72 -11.02 -17.22 -3.91
CA ILE A 72 -10.26 -16.39 -2.98
C ILE A 72 -9.29 -15.55 -3.82
N VAL A 73 -9.31 -14.24 -3.62
CA VAL A 73 -8.41 -13.26 -4.24
C VAL A 73 -7.68 -12.55 -3.09
N PRO A 74 -6.35 -12.65 -3.03
CA PRO A 74 -5.58 -11.98 -1.98
C PRO A 74 -5.64 -10.46 -2.15
N GLU A 75 -5.31 -9.74 -1.08
CA GLU A 75 -5.25 -8.28 -1.05
C GLU A 75 -4.28 -7.67 -2.06
N TYR A 76 -3.15 -8.34 -2.25
CA TYR A 76 -2.15 -8.02 -3.26
C TYR A 76 -1.78 -9.29 -4.03
N PRO A 77 -1.39 -9.19 -5.31
CA PRO A 77 -0.77 -10.30 -6.00
C PRO A 77 0.49 -10.76 -5.24
N GLU A 78 0.58 -12.06 -4.93
CA GLU A 78 1.71 -12.64 -4.16
C GLU A 78 3.06 -12.24 -4.74
N PHE A 79 3.16 -12.30 -6.07
CA PHE A 79 4.36 -11.95 -6.79
C PHE A 79 4.82 -10.51 -6.50
N ALA A 80 3.92 -9.53 -6.46
CA ALA A 80 4.30 -8.11 -6.41
C ALA A 80 5.04 -7.75 -5.12
N TRP A 81 4.49 -8.12 -3.97
CA TRP A 81 5.12 -7.82 -2.69
C TRP A 81 6.31 -8.73 -2.40
N PHE A 82 6.25 -10.01 -2.82
CA PHE A 82 7.34 -10.94 -2.61
C PHE A 82 8.59 -10.55 -3.42
N GLU A 83 8.41 -10.22 -4.70
CA GLU A 83 9.46 -9.69 -5.57
C GLU A 83 10.01 -8.36 -5.02
N GLY A 84 9.16 -7.50 -4.47
CA GLY A 84 9.59 -6.29 -3.77
C GLY A 84 10.55 -6.55 -2.61
N ILE A 85 10.28 -7.58 -1.80
CA ILE A 85 11.13 -7.99 -0.66
C ILE A 85 12.45 -8.58 -1.18
N VAL A 86 12.38 -9.48 -2.17
CA VAL A 86 13.57 -10.09 -2.77
C VAL A 86 14.46 -9.01 -3.39
N ASN A 87 13.88 -8.01 -4.06
CA ASN A 87 14.60 -6.87 -4.61
C ASN A 87 15.20 -6.00 -3.49
N ALA A 88 14.46 -5.74 -2.41
CA ALA A 88 15.00 -5.02 -1.26
C ALA A 88 16.23 -5.73 -0.68
N LEU A 89 16.18 -7.04 -0.48
CA LEU A 89 17.29 -7.86 0.02
C LEU A 89 18.46 -7.93 -0.98
N THR A 90 18.17 -8.04 -2.27
CA THR A 90 19.18 -8.15 -3.32
C THR A 90 19.93 -6.85 -3.52
N HIS A 91 19.23 -5.71 -3.53
CA HIS A 91 19.78 -4.42 -3.89
C HIS A 91 20.11 -3.51 -2.69
N ARG A 92 19.84 -3.95 -1.45
CA ARG A 92 20.19 -3.22 -0.22
C ARG A 92 21.65 -2.78 -0.23
N ASP A 93 21.89 -1.56 0.25
CA ASP A 93 23.24 -1.08 0.57
C ASP A 93 23.70 -1.68 1.90
N TYR A 94 24.46 -2.79 1.84
CA TYR A 94 24.98 -3.48 3.02
C TYR A 94 26.09 -2.72 3.77
N SER A 95 26.57 -1.60 3.22
CA SER A 95 27.49 -0.72 3.94
C SER A 95 26.78 0.13 5.00
N GLN A 96 25.47 0.37 4.84
CA GLN A 96 24.66 1.12 5.80
C GLN A 96 24.29 0.25 7.01
N ARG A 97 25.03 0.44 8.11
CA ARG A 97 24.88 -0.33 9.35
C ARG A 97 23.77 0.16 10.28
N GLY A 98 23.32 1.41 10.14
CA GLY A 98 22.32 2.02 11.04
C GLY A 98 20.87 1.68 10.71
N GLU A 99 20.60 1.23 9.49
CA GLU A 99 19.24 1.00 8.98
C GLU A 99 19.04 -0.45 8.53
N HIS A 100 17.79 -0.87 8.43
CA HIS A 100 17.37 -2.21 8.01
C HIS A 100 16.21 -2.10 7.02
N ILE A 101 15.91 -3.19 6.31
CA ILE A 101 14.73 -3.21 5.44
C ILE A 101 13.49 -3.17 6.33
N LYS A 102 12.52 -2.33 5.96
CA LYS A 102 11.23 -2.24 6.66
C LYS A 102 10.14 -2.60 5.67
N VAL A 103 9.29 -3.53 6.06
CA VAL A 103 8.01 -3.79 5.38
C VAL A 103 6.92 -3.24 6.28
N ILE A 104 6.24 -2.20 5.83
CA ILE A 104 5.25 -1.45 6.61
C ILE A 104 3.90 -1.65 5.95
N MET A 105 2.97 -2.26 6.68
CA MET A 105 1.61 -2.53 6.21
C MET A 105 0.64 -1.56 6.88
N TYR A 106 -0.08 -0.82 6.06
CA TYR A 106 -1.23 0.00 6.43
C TYR A 106 -2.51 -0.64 5.89
N ASP A 107 -3.67 -0.06 6.20
CA ASP A 107 -4.93 -0.57 5.67
C ASP A 107 -5.10 -0.38 4.15
N ASP A 108 -4.45 0.62 3.59
CA ASP A 108 -4.58 1.03 2.18
C ASP A 108 -3.35 0.69 1.32
N ARG A 109 -2.21 0.35 1.94
CA ARG A 109 -0.96 0.12 1.23
C ARG A 109 0.04 -0.76 1.98
N LEU A 110 0.92 -1.38 1.20
CA LEU A 110 2.13 -2.04 1.67
C LEU A 110 3.35 -1.26 1.17
N GLU A 111 4.23 -0.89 2.09
CA GLU A 111 5.46 -0.15 1.83
C GLU A 111 6.67 -1.02 2.11
N ILE A 112 7.61 -1.09 1.16
CA ILE A 112 8.87 -1.81 1.30
C ILE A 112 10.01 -0.79 1.17
N LEU A 113 10.63 -0.47 2.29
CA LEU A 113 11.72 0.49 2.38
C LEU A 113 13.06 -0.24 2.49
N SER A 114 13.94 -0.03 1.51
CA SER A 114 15.29 -0.61 1.48
C SER A 114 16.36 0.47 1.68
N PRO A 115 17.35 0.25 2.56
CA PRO A 115 18.49 1.15 2.73
C PRO A 115 19.37 1.27 1.46
N GLY A 116 19.81 2.48 1.16
CA GLY A 116 20.58 2.82 -0.04
C GLY A 116 19.74 3.50 -1.12
N LYS A 117 20.35 4.41 -1.87
CA LYS A 117 19.76 5.02 -3.07
C LYS A 117 19.79 4.07 -4.27
N LEU A 118 19.11 4.42 -5.37
CA LEU A 118 19.32 3.77 -6.65
C LEU A 118 20.77 3.97 -7.14
N PRO A 119 21.37 2.97 -7.82
CA PRO A 119 22.66 3.12 -8.50
C PRO A 119 22.60 4.24 -9.54
N ASN A 120 23.71 4.94 -9.80
CA ASN A 120 23.72 6.09 -10.71
C ASN A 120 23.22 5.80 -12.15
N ILE A 121 23.24 4.55 -12.58
CA ILE A 121 22.77 4.14 -13.92
C ILE A 121 21.29 3.74 -13.93
N VAL A 122 20.65 3.66 -12.76
CA VAL A 122 19.25 3.29 -12.59
C VAL A 122 18.49 4.47 -11.98
N ASP A 123 17.36 4.82 -12.57
CA ASP A 123 16.42 5.81 -12.03
C ASP A 123 14.98 5.28 -12.10
N ILE A 124 14.05 6.02 -11.52
CA ILE A 124 12.63 5.63 -11.45
C ILE A 124 12.02 5.41 -12.85
N ASN A 125 12.49 6.14 -13.87
CA ASN A 125 11.96 6.06 -15.23
C ASN A 125 12.51 4.84 -15.98
N ASN A 126 13.75 4.45 -15.69
CA ASN A 126 14.46 3.42 -16.44
C ASN A 126 14.52 2.06 -15.72
N MET A 127 14.24 2.00 -14.41
CA MET A 127 14.41 0.78 -13.60
C MET A 127 13.59 -0.43 -14.08
N ARG A 128 12.54 -0.20 -14.87
CA ARG A 128 11.76 -1.28 -15.49
C ARG A 128 12.53 -2.05 -16.56
N TYR A 129 13.56 -1.44 -17.14
CA TYR A 129 14.27 -1.96 -18.32
C TYR A 129 15.78 -2.09 -18.08
N THR A 130 16.34 -1.34 -17.12
CA THR A 130 17.78 -1.34 -16.83
C THR A 130 18.21 -2.56 -16.02
N ARG A 131 19.29 -3.22 -16.45
CA ARG A 131 19.93 -4.33 -15.72
C ARG A 131 21.03 -3.79 -14.81
N TYR A 132 20.83 -3.84 -13.50
CA TYR A 132 21.93 -3.61 -12.57
C TYR A 132 21.65 -4.21 -11.20
N SER A 133 22.63 -4.96 -10.67
CA SER A 133 22.63 -5.40 -9.28
C SER A 133 23.83 -4.82 -8.54
N ARG A 134 23.55 -4.15 -7.41
CA ARG A 134 24.56 -3.68 -6.46
C ARG A 134 25.32 -4.85 -5.85
N ASN A 135 24.64 -5.97 -5.64
CA ASN A 135 25.20 -7.15 -4.98
C ASN A 135 25.11 -8.36 -5.93
N PRO A 136 25.98 -8.46 -6.96
CA PRO A 136 25.88 -9.49 -7.99
C PRO A 136 26.01 -10.92 -7.44
N ILE A 137 26.80 -11.11 -6.37
CA ILE A 137 26.93 -12.42 -5.71
C ILE A 137 25.61 -12.83 -5.05
N ILE A 138 24.90 -11.89 -4.40
CA ILE A 138 23.59 -12.18 -3.79
C ILE A 138 22.60 -12.51 -4.88
N ALA A 139 22.51 -11.67 -5.93
CA ALA A 139 21.59 -11.86 -7.04
C ALA A 139 21.78 -13.24 -7.69
N ARG A 140 23.04 -13.64 -7.94
CA ARG A 140 23.37 -14.97 -8.47
C ARG A 140 22.89 -16.09 -7.54
N ILE A 141 23.19 -16.02 -6.24
CA ILE A 141 22.78 -17.06 -5.31
C ILE A 141 21.24 -17.16 -5.25
N LEU A 142 20.53 -16.04 -5.19
CA LEU A 142 19.06 -16.04 -5.16
C LEU A 142 18.45 -16.53 -6.49
N SER A 143 19.14 -16.33 -7.61
CA SER A 143 18.81 -16.92 -8.91
C SER A 143 18.96 -18.45 -8.88
N GLU A 144 20.06 -18.96 -8.32
CA GLU A 144 20.30 -20.40 -8.15
C GLU A 144 19.27 -21.06 -7.22
N PHE A 145 18.75 -20.34 -6.20
CA PHE A 145 17.64 -20.78 -5.36
C PHE A 145 16.25 -20.64 -6.02
N GLY A 146 16.15 -20.00 -7.19
CA GLY A 146 14.90 -19.80 -7.93
C GLY A 146 14.01 -18.65 -7.44
N TRP A 147 14.50 -17.78 -6.54
CA TRP A 147 13.76 -16.61 -6.06
C TRP A 147 13.91 -15.39 -6.97
N VAL A 148 14.99 -15.31 -7.75
CA VAL A 148 15.22 -14.26 -8.74
C VAL A 148 15.27 -14.91 -10.12
N LYS A 149 14.61 -14.33 -11.12
CA LYS A 149 14.81 -14.72 -12.52
C LYS A 149 15.76 -13.74 -13.20
N GLU A 150 16.79 -14.25 -13.89
CA GLU A 150 17.77 -13.43 -14.65
C GLU A 150 17.22 -12.77 -15.92
N LEU A 151 15.91 -12.80 -16.12
CA LEU A 151 15.24 -12.28 -17.32
C LEU A 151 14.90 -10.78 -17.23
N ASN A 152 15.18 -10.13 -16.10
CA ASN A 152 14.90 -8.71 -15.90
C ASN A 152 13.40 -8.35 -15.93
N GLU A 153 12.58 -9.35 -15.65
CA GLU A 153 11.13 -9.22 -15.66
C GLU A 153 10.57 -8.84 -14.29
N GLY A 154 11.38 -8.86 -13.22
CA GLY A 154 10.91 -8.66 -11.84
C GLY A 154 10.08 -7.40 -11.68
N VAL A 155 10.70 -6.22 -11.87
CA VAL A 155 10.00 -4.93 -11.75
C VAL A 155 8.84 -4.82 -12.74
N LYS A 156 9.03 -5.18 -14.02
CA LYS A 156 7.97 -5.13 -15.04
C LYS A 156 6.76 -5.96 -14.62
N ARG A 157 6.99 -7.18 -14.15
CA ARG A 157 5.93 -8.10 -13.74
C ARG A 157 5.22 -7.63 -12.46
N ILE A 158 5.86 -6.87 -11.58
CA ILE A 158 5.13 -6.19 -10.48
C ILE A 158 4.06 -5.26 -11.06
N TYR A 159 4.38 -4.47 -12.10
CA TYR A 159 3.38 -3.62 -12.76
C TYR A 159 2.27 -4.45 -13.40
N ASP A 160 2.64 -5.46 -14.20
CA ASP A 160 1.68 -6.31 -14.91
C ASP A 160 0.73 -7.04 -13.93
N GLU A 161 1.24 -7.57 -12.81
CA GLU A 161 0.43 -8.29 -11.81
C GLU A 161 -0.48 -7.34 -11.03
N MET A 162 -0.01 -6.12 -10.69
CA MET A 162 -0.86 -5.11 -10.05
C MET A 162 -2.00 -4.67 -10.97
N GLU A 163 -1.71 -4.46 -12.26
CA GLU A 163 -2.71 -4.14 -13.28
C GLU A 163 -3.71 -5.28 -13.47
N ASN A 164 -3.25 -6.53 -13.56
CA ASN A 164 -4.13 -7.71 -13.65
C ASN A 164 -5.04 -7.88 -12.43
N TYR A 165 -4.63 -7.37 -11.27
CA TYR A 165 -5.43 -7.32 -10.04
C TYR A 165 -6.32 -6.07 -9.95
N PHE A 166 -6.35 -5.24 -10.99
CA PHE A 166 -7.04 -3.95 -11.06
C PHE A 166 -6.65 -3.00 -9.93
N LEU A 167 -5.40 -3.11 -9.45
CA LEU A 167 -4.82 -2.23 -8.45
C LEU A 167 -4.07 -1.09 -9.14
N LYS A 168 -3.85 -0.01 -8.39
CA LYS A 168 -3.00 1.08 -8.86
C LYS A 168 -1.58 0.57 -9.18
N PRO A 169 -0.89 1.18 -10.16
CA PRO A 169 0.47 0.81 -10.47
C PRO A 169 1.38 0.99 -9.24
N PRO A 170 2.39 0.12 -9.07
CA PRO A 170 3.38 0.27 -7.99
C PRO A 170 4.12 1.60 -8.12
N GLU A 171 4.36 2.26 -7.00
CA GLU A 171 5.07 3.54 -6.93
C GLU A 171 6.46 3.35 -6.32
N TYR A 172 7.49 3.76 -7.05
CA TYR A 172 8.88 3.79 -6.55
C TYR A 172 9.31 5.22 -6.25
N SER A 173 9.97 5.43 -5.11
CA SER A 173 10.53 6.73 -4.74
C SER A 173 11.84 6.58 -3.97
N GLU A 174 12.62 7.66 -3.86
CA GLU A 174 13.87 7.72 -3.10
C GLU A 174 13.76 8.68 -1.90
N PRO A 175 13.03 8.31 -0.84
CA PRO A 175 12.88 9.19 0.30
C PRO A 175 14.26 9.53 0.90
N ASN A 176 14.47 10.82 1.13
CA ASN A 176 15.69 11.40 1.69
C ASN A 176 16.99 11.06 0.92
N LYS A 177 16.90 10.62 -0.35
CA LYS A 177 18.02 10.20 -1.22
C LYS A 177 18.92 9.10 -0.63
N HIS A 178 18.47 8.42 0.43
CA HIS A 178 19.27 7.45 1.20
C HIS A 178 18.59 6.08 1.28
N SER A 179 17.39 5.96 0.74
CA SER A 179 16.59 4.74 0.73
C SER A 179 15.74 4.68 -0.54
N VAL A 180 15.38 3.48 -0.95
CA VAL A 180 14.38 3.23 -2.00
C VAL A 180 13.12 2.71 -1.34
N LEU A 181 11.98 3.29 -1.69
CA LEU A 181 10.66 2.87 -1.25
C LEU A 181 9.88 2.31 -2.44
N LEU A 182 9.36 1.10 -2.29
CA LEU A 182 8.29 0.55 -3.14
C LEU A 182 6.98 0.63 -2.36
N LYS A 183 5.97 1.28 -2.93
CA LYS A 183 4.64 1.40 -2.37
C LYS A 183 3.64 0.68 -3.28
N LEU A 184 2.89 -0.26 -2.69
CA LEU A 184 1.82 -1.02 -3.33
C LEU A 184 0.51 -0.59 -2.69
N GLU A 185 -0.31 0.17 -3.41
CA GLU A 185 -1.66 0.53 -2.93
C GLU A 185 -2.63 -0.61 -3.21
N ASN A 186 -3.49 -0.91 -2.24
CA ASN A 186 -4.65 -1.77 -2.48
C ASN A 186 -5.86 -0.89 -2.82
N ASN A 187 -6.95 -1.53 -3.25
CA ASN A 187 -8.23 -0.85 -3.41
C ASN A 187 -9.09 -0.97 -2.13
N TYR A 188 -8.50 -0.76 -0.94
CA TYR A 188 -9.19 -0.88 0.36
C TYR A 188 -10.54 -0.19 0.37
N ILE A 189 -10.62 1.02 -0.21
CA ILE A 189 -11.85 1.79 -0.38
C ILE A 189 -12.87 1.01 -1.22
N MET A 190 -12.57 0.66 -2.47
CA MET A 190 -13.48 -0.12 -3.35
C MET A 190 -13.94 -1.44 -2.76
N ARG A 191 -13.19 -2.03 -1.81
CA ARG A 191 -13.54 -3.31 -1.20
C ARG A 191 -14.40 -3.16 0.06
N GLN A 192 -14.21 -2.12 0.86
CA GLN A 192 -15.20 -1.70 1.88
C GLN A 192 -16.55 -1.36 1.22
N ILE A 193 -16.50 -0.67 0.09
CA ILE A 193 -17.65 -0.38 -0.79
C ILE A 193 -18.36 -1.67 -1.22
N ARG A 194 -17.62 -2.69 -1.69
CA ARG A 194 -18.20 -3.97 -2.17
C ARG A 194 -18.88 -4.80 -1.08
N GLY A 195 -18.55 -4.58 0.20
CA GLY A 195 -19.27 -5.17 1.33
C GLY A 195 -20.67 -4.56 1.53
N ASN A 196 -20.93 -3.37 0.98
CA ASN A 196 -22.23 -2.72 1.01
C ASN A 196 -22.89 -2.74 -0.39
N GLU A 197 -24.02 -3.44 -0.52
CA GLU A 197 -24.70 -3.62 -1.81
C GLU A 197 -25.11 -2.30 -2.49
N HIS A 198 -25.43 -1.27 -1.70
CA HIS A 198 -25.81 0.05 -2.20
C HIS A 198 -24.61 0.77 -2.81
N MET A 199 -23.51 0.81 -2.06
CA MET A 199 -22.33 1.57 -2.47
C MET A 199 -21.64 0.94 -3.69
N LYS A 200 -21.76 -0.37 -3.88
CA LYS A 200 -21.29 -1.07 -5.09
C LYS A 200 -21.98 -0.61 -6.38
N LYS A 201 -23.24 -0.15 -6.30
CA LYS A 201 -23.99 0.39 -7.45
C LYS A 201 -23.61 1.83 -7.76
N VAL A 202 -23.37 2.61 -6.71
CA VAL A 202 -23.08 4.05 -6.81
C VAL A 202 -21.62 4.29 -7.21
N LEU A 203 -20.64 3.68 -6.51
CA LEU A 203 -19.22 3.90 -6.74
C LEU A 203 -18.60 2.81 -7.63
N THR A 204 -18.87 2.90 -8.94
CA THR A 204 -18.24 2.02 -9.94
C THR A 204 -16.75 2.34 -10.11
N GLU A 205 -15.97 1.39 -10.63
CA GLU A 205 -14.54 1.62 -10.94
C GLU A 205 -14.36 2.80 -11.92
N GLU A 206 -15.23 2.91 -12.93
CA GLU A 206 -15.23 4.04 -13.88
C GLU A 206 -15.52 5.38 -13.18
N LEU A 207 -16.48 5.41 -12.25
CA LEU A 207 -16.79 6.62 -11.50
C LEU A 207 -15.61 6.99 -10.59
N TRP A 208 -15.01 6.02 -9.90
CA TRP A 208 -13.85 6.24 -9.04
C TRP A 208 -12.68 6.85 -9.80
N GLU A 209 -12.35 6.33 -10.97
CA GLU A 209 -11.29 6.90 -11.80
C GLU A 209 -11.59 8.33 -12.26
N SER A 210 -12.86 8.68 -12.44
CA SER A 210 -13.29 10.04 -12.82
C SER A 210 -13.21 11.09 -11.70
N LEU A 211 -13.06 10.66 -10.44
CA LEU A 211 -12.98 11.56 -9.28
C LEU A 211 -11.60 12.23 -9.18
N SER A 212 -11.61 13.49 -8.72
CA SER A 212 -10.38 14.22 -8.42
C SER A 212 -9.67 13.63 -7.20
N VAL A 213 -8.39 13.98 -7.02
CA VAL A 213 -7.61 13.54 -5.85
C VAL A 213 -8.28 14.01 -4.55
N GLU A 214 -8.72 15.28 -4.51
CA GLU A 214 -9.41 15.85 -3.35
C GLU A 214 -10.77 15.18 -3.05
N GLU A 215 -11.48 14.71 -4.08
CA GLU A 215 -12.72 13.94 -3.92
C GLU A 215 -12.45 12.57 -3.30
N LYS A 216 -11.39 11.90 -3.77
CA LYS A 216 -10.92 10.63 -3.21
C LYS A 216 -10.49 10.80 -1.75
N ASP A 217 -9.84 11.91 -1.41
CA ASP A 217 -9.43 12.22 -0.03
C ASP A 217 -10.63 12.39 0.92
N ILE A 218 -11.70 13.07 0.48
CA ILE A 218 -12.95 13.19 1.26
C ILE A 218 -13.57 11.81 1.50
N ILE A 219 -13.66 10.98 0.46
CA ILE A 219 -14.23 9.63 0.58
C ILE A 219 -13.37 8.78 1.52
N HIS A 220 -12.04 8.87 1.41
CA HIS A 220 -11.10 8.18 2.27
C HIS A 220 -11.25 8.58 3.74
N TYR A 221 -11.39 9.89 4.00
CA TYR A 221 -11.67 10.39 5.33
C TYR A 221 -12.98 9.82 5.88
N LEU A 222 -14.04 9.79 5.08
CA LEU A 222 -15.35 9.30 5.50
C LEU A 222 -15.41 7.79 5.78
N TYR A 223 -14.50 7.00 5.21
CA TYR A 223 -14.32 5.60 5.58
C TYR A 223 -13.65 5.42 6.95
N LYS A 224 -12.82 6.37 7.35
CA LYS A 224 -12.14 6.37 8.66
C LYS A 224 -13.02 6.98 9.75
N GLU A 225 -13.73 8.05 9.40
CA GLU A 225 -14.57 8.86 10.27
C GLU A 225 -15.97 8.92 9.64
N GLU A 226 -16.99 8.36 10.28
CA GLU A 226 -18.33 8.17 9.67
C GLU A 226 -18.99 9.45 9.12
N LYS A 227 -18.52 10.64 9.54
CA LYS A 227 -19.12 11.94 9.25
C LYS A 227 -18.07 13.00 8.93
N ILE A 228 -18.36 13.86 7.98
CA ILE A 228 -17.55 15.03 7.65
C ILE A 228 -18.42 16.29 7.60
N THR A 229 -17.95 17.38 8.21
CA THR A 229 -18.57 18.69 8.09
C THR A 229 -17.83 19.52 7.04
N THR A 230 -18.45 20.59 6.52
CA THR A 230 -17.74 21.51 5.60
C THR A 230 -16.50 22.13 6.25
N GLY A 231 -16.54 22.37 7.57
CA GLY A 231 -15.39 22.84 8.32
C GLY A 231 -14.26 21.80 8.35
N LYS A 232 -14.60 20.52 8.55
CA LYS A 232 -13.59 19.46 8.54
C LYS A 232 -13.01 19.21 7.14
N ALA A 233 -13.83 19.31 6.09
CA ALA A 233 -13.36 19.22 4.72
C ALA A 233 -12.38 20.37 4.36
N LEU A 234 -12.62 21.58 4.88
CA LEU A 234 -11.69 22.70 4.74
C LEU A 234 -10.32 22.38 5.35
N GLU A 235 -10.30 21.85 6.58
CA GLU A 235 -9.07 21.44 7.26
C GLU A 235 -8.35 20.32 6.51
N LEU A 236 -9.10 19.31 6.07
CA LEU A 236 -8.57 18.14 5.35
C LEU A 236 -7.91 18.55 4.03
N LEU A 237 -8.56 19.42 3.25
CA LEU A 237 -8.11 19.80 1.92
C LEU A 237 -7.13 20.97 1.92
N GLY A 238 -7.08 21.77 2.98
CA GLY A 238 -6.32 23.03 3.01
C GLY A 238 -6.82 24.06 1.99
N ARG A 239 -8.12 24.04 1.66
CA ARG A 239 -8.76 24.89 0.63
C ARG A 239 -9.87 25.77 1.21
N SER A 240 -10.39 26.72 0.45
CA SER A 240 -11.46 27.61 0.92
C SER A 240 -12.78 26.86 1.22
N ALA A 241 -13.62 27.44 2.09
CA ALA A 241 -14.92 26.86 2.45
C ALA A 241 -15.84 26.72 1.22
N GLY A 242 -15.77 27.66 0.27
CA GLY A 242 -16.54 27.61 -0.98
C GLY A 242 -16.13 26.44 -1.87
N TYR A 243 -14.81 26.19 -2.00
CA TYR A 243 -14.29 25.07 -2.79
C TYR A 243 -14.65 23.72 -2.14
N SER A 244 -14.47 23.60 -0.83
CA SER A 244 -14.79 22.38 -0.08
C SER A 244 -16.29 22.05 -0.15
N ARG A 245 -17.16 23.06 -0.05
CA ARG A 245 -18.61 22.89 -0.23
C ARG A 245 -18.98 22.46 -1.65
N LYS A 246 -18.29 23.01 -2.67
CA LYS A 246 -18.50 22.62 -4.07
C LYS A 246 -18.16 21.14 -4.29
N LEU A 247 -17.06 20.66 -3.74
CA LEU A 247 -16.67 19.24 -3.79
C LEU A 247 -17.68 18.34 -3.08
N LEU A 248 -18.07 18.69 -1.85
CA LEU A 248 -19.09 17.94 -1.11
C LEU A 248 -20.44 17.89 -1.84
N ASN A 249 -20.84 19.00 -2.49
CA ASN A 249 -22.05 19.04 -3.28
C ASN A 249 -21.94 18.20 -4.56
N ARG A 250 -20.81 18.23 -5.26
CA ARG A 250 -20.58 17.35 -6.42
C ARG A 250 -20.64 15.88 -6.03
N LEU A 251 -20.00 15.49 -4.93
CA LEU A 251 -20.06 14.13 -4.41
C LEU A 251 -21.49 13.72 -3.97
N LYS A 252 -22.28 14.67 -3.47
CA LYS A 252 -23.71 14.48 -3.19
C LYS A 252 -24.53 14.30 -4.48
N GLU A 253 -24.25 15.09 -5.51
CA GLU A 253 -24.91 15.00 -6.83
C GLU A 253 -24.61 13.66 -7.53
N LEU A 254 -23.42 13.10 -7.30
CA LEU A 254 -23.03 11.76 -7.74
C LEU A 254 -23.61 10.63 -6.87
N GLU A 255 -24.48 10.96 -5.91
CA GLU A 255 -25.11 10.03 -4.95
C GLU A 255 -24.12 9.29 -4.03
N ILE A 256 -22.85 9.70 -4.00
CA ILE A 256 -21.79 9.10 -3.17
C ILE A 256 -21.98 9.50 -1.70
N LEU A 257 -22.43 10.74 -1.46
CA LEU A 257 -22.64 11.31 -0.13
C LEU A 257 -24.11 11.65 0.10
N VAL A 258 -24.56 11.44 1.33
CA VAL A 258 -25.83 11.94 1.85
C VAL A 258 -25.56 13.10 2.78
N TRP A 259 -26.26 14.21 2.54
CA TRP A 259 -26.27 15.34 3.47
C TRP A 259 -27.32 15.11 4.56
N ARG A 260 -26.94 15.32 5.82
CA ARG A 260 -27.81 15.26 6.99
C ARG A 260 -27.83 16.62 7.67
N GLY A 261 -29.02 17.19 7.82
CA GLY A 261 -29.24 18.45 8.52
C GLY A 261 -30.69 18.91 8.41
N SER A 262 -31.09 19.82 9.31
CA SER A 262 -32.44 20.39 9.35
C SER A 262 -32.59 21.59 8.40
N SER A 263 -31.50 22.31 8.16
CA SER A 263 -31.44 23.46 7.24
C SER A 263 -30.01 23.70 6.75
N PRO A 264 -29.80 24.47 5.66
CA PRO A 264 -28.46 24.83 5.17
C PRO A 264 -27.59 25.60 6.19
N GLN A 265 -28.20 26.20 7.22
CA GLN A 265 -27.50 26.88 8.31
C GLN A 265 -27.44 26.05 9.59
N ASP A 266 -27.87 24.78 9.57
CA ASP A 266 -27.80 23.91 10.73
C ASP A 266 -26.34 23.72 11.18
N PRO A 267 -25.98 24.08 12.43
CA PRO A 267 -24.62 23.94 12.94
C PRO A 267 -24.20 22.48 13.10
N THR A 268 -25.17 21.55 13.14
CA THR A 268 -24.95 20.11 13.24
C THR A 268 -24.95 19.39 11.90
N GLN A 269 -25.02 20.13 10.78
CA GLN A 269 -25.04 19.53 9.46
C GLN A 269 -23.74 18.77 9.15
N TYR A 270 -23.87 17.61 8.54
CA TYR A 270 -22.74 16.80 8.10
C TYR A 270 -23.08 16.01 6.84
N TYR A 271 -22.04 15.46 6.23
CA TYR A 271 -22.13 14.53 5.11
C TYR A 271 -21.64 13.17 5.60
N GLU A 272 -22.31 12.11 5.17
CA GLU A 272 -21.91 10.72 5.39
C GLU A 272 -21.92 9.99 4.04
N LEU A 273 -21.20 8.87 3.96
CA LEU A 273 -21.28 8.02 2.76
C LEU A 273 -22.70 7.48 2.61
N ASN A 274 -23.21 7.44 1.37
CA ASN A 274 -24.50 6.86 1.03
C ASN A 274 -24.50 5.32 1.11
N ILE A 275 -24.26 4.79 2.30
CA ILE A 275 -24.23 3.37 2.63
C ILE A 275 -25.62 3.01 3.15
N ASP A 276 -26.29 2.01 2.56
CA ASP A 276 -27.52 1.48 3.16
C ASP A 276 -27.15 0.84 4.50
N ASN A 277 -27.36 1.58 5.59
CA ASN A 277 -27.26 1.07 6.95
C ASN A 277 -28.56 0.36 7.33
N ASN A 278 -28.85 -0.77 6.68
CA ASN A 278 -29.71 -1.76 7.31
C ASN A 278 -28.87 -2.50 8.35
N LYS A 279 -29.10 -2.09 9.60
CA LYS A 279 -28.60 -2.59 10.88
C LYS A 279 -28.07 -4.03 10.91
#